data_AF-A0A7Y1YZM7-F1
#
_entry.id   AF-A0A7Y1YZM7-F1
#
_cell.length_a   1.000
_cell.length_b   1.000
_cell.length_c   1.000
_cell.angle_alpha   90.00
_cell.angle_beta   90.00
_cell.angle_gamma   90.00
#
_symmetry.space_group_name_H-M   'P 1'
#
loop_
_entity.id
_entity.type
_entity.pdbx_description
1 polymer ?
#
loop_
_entity_poly.entity_id
_entity_poly.type
_entity_poly.pdbx_seq_one_letter_code
_entity_poly.pdbx_strand_id
1 'polypeptide(L)' 'MNLQATSERQLPIAFANPRLAAALVFALGAFLVFGTGFAGSHTLHNAAHDSRHSFAFPCH' A
#
# COMPACT_ATOMS: atom_id res chain seq x y z
N MET A 1 -11.95 22.47 -33.17
CA MET A 1 -11.89 21.06 -32.74
C MET A 1 -11.81 21.03 -31.22
N ASN A 2 -12.97 20.97 -30.57
CA ASN A 2 -13.12 21.02 -29.11
C ASN A 2 -13.15 19.58 -28.59
N LEU A 3 -12.11 19.18 -27.86
CA LEU A 3 -12.08 17.88 -27.18
C LEU A 3 -12.82 18.06 -25.84
N GLN A 4 -14.10 17.72 -25.82
CA GLN A 4 -14.80 17.51 -24.55
C GLN A 4 -14.22 16.25 -23.93
N ALA A 5 -13.40 16.42 -22.90
CA ALA A 5 -12.93 15.32 -22.07
C ALA A 5 -14.16 14.56 -21.54
N THR A 6 -14.20 13.26 -21.80
CA THR A 6 -15.17 12.35 -21.20
C THR A 6 -15.10 12.51 -19.69
N SER A 7 -16.23 12.92 -19.10
CA SER A 7 -16.39 13.00 -17.65
C SER A 7 -16.36 11.59 -17.09
N GLU A 8 -15.16 11.11 -16.76
CA GLU A 8 -14.94 9.91 -15.98
C GLU A 8 -15.71 10.10 -14.66
N ARG A 9 -16.80 9.36 -14.49
CA ARG A 9 -17.60 9.38 -13.27
C ARG A 9 -16.74 8.79 -12.16
N GLN A 10 -15.97 9.65 -11.49
CA GLN A 10 -15.21 9.33 -10.30
C GLN A 10 -16.21 8.85 -9.27
N LEU A 11 -16.36 7.53 -9.15
CA LEU A 11 -17.17 6.92 -8.10
C LEU A 11 -16.59 7.44 -6.79
N PRO A 12 -17.37 8.18 -5.98
CA PRO A 12 -16.86 8.65 -4.70
C PRO A 12 -16.60 7.39 -3.87
N ILE A 13 -15.32 7.02 -3.73
CA ILE A 13 -14.87 6.06 -2.72
C ILE A 13 -14.98 6.82 -1.39
N ALA A 14 -16.21 6.99 -0.94
CA ALA A 14 -16.51 7.64 0.32
C ALA A 14 -16.22 6.62 1.42
N PHE A 15 -15.09 6.80 2.11
CA PHE A 15 -14.88 6.11 3.36
C PHE A 15 -15.94 6.60 4.35
N ALA A 16 -16.86 5.72 4.75
CA ALA A 16 -17.88 6.03 5.74
C ALA A 16 -17.26 6.59 7.05
N ASN A 17 -16.01 6.22 7.34
CA ASN A 17 -15.20 6.82 8.40
C ASN A 17 -13.71 6.89 7.98
N PRO A 18 -13.20 8.04 7.52
CA PRO A 18 -11.81 8.16 7.06
C PRO A 18 -10.78 7.96 8.18
N ARG A 19 -11.16 8.19 9.46
CA ARG A 19 -10.27 7.94 10.60
C ARG A 19 -10.07 6.45 10.83
N LEU A 20 -11.13 5.66 10.69
CA LEU A 20 -11.04 4.20 10.76
C LEU A 20 -10.18 3.67 9.61
N ALA A 21 -10.38 4.17 8.39
CA ALA A 21 -9.55 3.79 7.24
C ALA A 21 -8.06 4.10 7.49
N ALA A 22 -7.74 5.30 7.98
CA ALA A 22 -6.37 5.68 8.33
C ALA A 22 -5.78 4.78 9.42
N ALA A 23 -6.55 4.47 10.46
CA ALA A 23 -6.12 3.58 11.54
C ALA A 23 -5.81 2.16 11.03
N LEU A 24 -6.65 1.62 10.13
CA LEU A 24 -6.45 0.30 9.55
C LEU A 24 -5.21 0.25 8.65
N VAL A 25 -5.01 1.27 7.81
CA VAL A 25 -3.81 1.35 6.95
C VAL A 25 -2.55 1.48 7.80
N PHE A 26 -2.59 2.30 8.85
CA PHE A 26 -1.47 2.43 9.79
C PHE A 26 -1.18 1.11 10.52
N ALA A 27 -2.23 0.45 11.03
CA ALA A 27 -2.11 -0.83 11.71
C ALA A 27 -1.54 -1.92 10.78
N LEU A 28 -1.97 -1.95 9.51
CA LEU A 28 -1.43 -2.85 8.51
C LEU A 28 0.06 -2.59 8.25
N GLY A 29 0.45 -1.32 8.07
CA GLY A 29 1.85 -0.95 7.90
C GLY A 29 2.71 -1.36 9.10
N ALA A 30 2.24 -1.09 10.32
CA ALA A 30 2.91 -1.51 11.55
C ALA A 30 3.02 -3.04 11.62
N PHE A 31 1.94 -3.77 11.31
CA PHE A 31 1.94 -5.23 11.27
C PHE A 31 2.97 -5.79 10.29
N LEU A 32 3.14 -5.20 9.11
CA LEU A 32 4.13 -5.67 8.14
C LEU A 32 5.56 -5.45 8.65
N VAL A 33 5.86 -4.30 9.27
CA VAL A 33 7.19 -3.99 9.82
C VAL A 33 7.52 -4.91 11.00
N PHE A 34 6.66 -4.94 12.02
CA PHE A 34 6.90 -5.75 13.21
C PHE A 34 6.73 -7.24 12.93
N GLY A 35 5.75 -7.62 12.12
CA GLY A 35 5.49 -9.01 11.77
C GLY A 35 6.65 -9.66 11.03
N THR A 36 7.27 -8.97 10.08
CA THR A 36 8.45 -9.50 9.35
C THR A 36 9.74 -9.38 10.16
N GLY A 37 9.87 -8.35 11.01
CA GLY A 37 11.02 -8.15 11.89
C GLY A 37 11.13 -9.17 13.03
N PHE A 38 10.00 -9.62 13.57
CA PHE A 38 9.93 -10.63 14.63
C PHE A 38 9.48 -12.00 14.11
N ALA A 39 9.41 -12.19 12.79
CA ALA A 39 9.13 -13.49 12.21
C ALA A 39 10.27 -14.47 12.57
N GLY A 40 9.94 -15.56 13.24
CA GLY A 40 10.88 -16.68 13.42
C GLY A 40 11.22 -17.42 12.10
N SER A 41 10.54 -17.08 11.00
CA SER A 41 10.75 -17.68 9.69
C SER A 41 11.69 -16.84 8.83
N HIS A 42 12.83 -17.44 8.47
CA HIS A 42 13.79 -16.83 7.54
C HIS A 42 13.16 -16.47 6.20
N THR A 43 12.19 -17.27 5.71
CA THR A 43 11.48 -17.00 4.46
C THR A 43 10.73 -15.66 4.50
N LEU A 44 10.01 -15.36 5.59
CA LEU A 44 9.20 -14.15 5.67
C LEU A 44 10.07 -12.90 5.82
N HIS A 45 11.15 -13.01 6.59
CA HIS A 45 12.15 -11.96 6.73
C HIS A 45 12.87 -11.67 5.40
N ASN A 46 13.29 -12.73 4.69
CA ASN A 46 13.94 -12.62 3.38
C ASN A 46 13.00 -12.04 2.33
N ALA A 47 11.72 -12.45 2.30
CA ALA A 47 10.74 -11.89 1.38
C ALA A 47 10.51 -10.38 1.59
N ALA A 48 10.47 -9.93 2.85
CA ALA A 48 10.40 -8.51 3.18
C ALA A 48 11.66 -7.76 2.73
N HIS A 49 12.83 -8.39 2.93
CA HIS A 49 14.10 -7.89 2.46
C HIS A 49 14.19 -7.80 0.93
N ASP A 50 13.69 -8.77 0.18
CA ASP A 50 13.71 -8.78 -1.28
C ASP A 50 12.75 -7.73 -1.86
N SER A 51 11.57 -7.57 -1.24
CA SER A 51 10.60 -6.54 -1.63
C SER A 51 11.21 -5.13 -1.58
N ARG A 52 12.04 -4.84 -0.55
CA ARG A 52 12.75 -3.56 -0.43
C ARG A 52 13.77 -3.33 -1.55
N HIS A 53 14.39 -4.40 -2.05
CA HIS A 53 15.29 -4.33 -3.20
C HIS A 53 14.51 -4.11 -4.50
N SER A 54 13.33 -4.73 -4.66
CA SER A 54 12.44 -4.49 -5.80
C SER A 54 11.90 -3.07 -5.86
N PHE A 55 11.71 -2.39 -4.72
CA PHE A 55 11.33 -0.97 -4.70
C PHE A 55 12.44 -0.02 -5.18
N ALA A 56 13.70 -0.47 -5.19
CA ALA A 56 14.83 0.29 -5.73
C ALA A 56 15.16 -0.06 -7.20
N PHE A 57 14.48 -1.06 -7.79
CA PHE A 57 14.53 -1.28 -9.23
C PHE A 57 13.82 -0.11 -9.93
N PRO A 58 14.39 0.44 -11.02
CA PRO A 58 13.97 1.72 -11.56
C PRO A 58 12.51 1.66 -12.05
N CYS A 59 11.66 2.51 -11.46
CA CYS A 59 10.34 2.85 -11.98
C CYS A 59 10.34 4.15 -12.82
N HIS A 60 11.54 4.58 -13.24
CA HIS A 60 11.76 5.48 -14.37
C HIS A 60 12.92 4.94 -15.22
#